data_AF-A0A9P0VZL4-F1
#
_entry.id   AF-A0A9P0VZL4-F1
#
_cell.length_a   1.000
_cell.length_b   1.000
_cell.length_c   1.000
_cell.angle_alpha   90.00
_cell.angle_beta   90.00
_cell.angle_gamma   90.00
#
_symmetry.space_group_name_H-M   'P 1'
#
loop_
_entity.id
_entity.type
_entity.pdbx_description
1 polymer ?
#
loop_
_entity_poly.entity_id
_entity_poly.type
_entity_poly.pdbx_seq_one_letter_code
_entity_poly.pdbx_strand_id
1 'polypeptide(L)'
;MSSEEYRPHEYLPTIDAILSVADLEKITVKKIRNALQELFGVNLNPHKQNVNEIIMERYYSLLDQRKNEQRSLKERKAEIEAQDAIMAARLSKTPYNSPLTRSSAKNKTTTSKVKKPKKVSDKPPRTNNPFNKVMGLSSELADVVQATQKSRPQVVKILWEYIKGRDLQNPSDKRIIICDEKLQRLFKKKTVGAFEMNKILSKHIFPLEDGKEDPEAIKKSYSGKSVKPPSKVKSDERINDEDDEDDEEEEDDDDDDEEEDDNLADVVKAEDVDSSSEESEA
;
A
#
# COMPACT_ATOMS: atom_id res chain seq x y z
N MET A 1 -31.46 -37.24 25.97
CA MET A 1 -30.59 -36.06 26.11
C MET A 1 -29.24 -36.46 25.55
N SER A 2 -28.98 -36.13 24.29
CA SER A 2 -27.74 -36.50 23.62
C SER A 2 -26.69 -35.50 24.04
N SER A 3 -25.71 -35.91 24.84
CA SER A 3 -24.54 -35.07 25.11
C SER A 3 -23.84 -34.82 23.78
N GLU A 4 -23.81 -33.56 23.35
CA GLU A 4 -23.02 -33.11 22.21
C GLU A 4 -21.54 -33.31 22.54
N GLU A 5 -21.00 -34.46 22.14
CA GLU A 5 -19.61 -34.82 22.35
C GLU A 5 -18.70 -33.86 21.60
N TYR A 6 -17.86 -33.14 22.34
CA TYR A 6 -16.77 -32.36 21.80
C TYR A 6 -15.78 -33.27 21.07
N ARG A 7 -15.67 -33.11 19.74
CA ARG A 7 -14.78 -33.91 18.87
C ARG A 7 -13.70 -33.03 18.23
N PRO A 8 -12.53 -32.87 18.88
CA PRO A 8 -11.43 -32.03 18.38
C PRO A 8 -11.01 -32.33 16.94
N HIS A 9 -10.94 -33.61 16.59
CA HIS A 9 -10.42 -34.07 15.30
C HIS A 9 -11.34 -33.74 14.12
N GLU A 10 -12.63 -33.53 14.35
CA GLU A 10 -13.59 -33.20 13.31
C GLU A 10 -13.46 -31.75 12.84
N TYR A 11 -12.98 -30.87 13.73
CA TYR A 11 -12.77 -29.46 13.43
C TYR A 11 -11.45 -29.19 12.69
N LEU A 12 -10.45 -30.07 12.80
CA LEU A 12 -9.11 -29.85 12.20
C LEU A 12 -9.14 -29.59 10.70
N PRO A 13 -9.80 -30.42 9.85
CA PRO A 13 -9.80 -30.19 8.41
C PRO A 13 -10.50 -28.88 8.03
N THR A 14 -11.52 -28.50 8.79
CA THR A 14 -12.27 -27.25 8.59
C THR A 14 -11.45 -26.03 9.01
N ILE A 15 -10.74 -26.11 10.15
CA ILE A 15 -9.80 -25.07 10.60
C ILE A 15 -8.72 -24.86 9.53
N ASP A 16 -8.14 -25.94 9.01
CA ASP A 16 -7.13 -25.86 7.94
C ASP A 16 -7.68 -25.23 6.66
N ALA A 17 -8.89 -25.61 6.25
CA ALA A 17 -9.53 -25.03 5.08
C ALA A 17 -9.75 -23.52 5.28
N ILE A 18 -10.24 -23.10 6.44
CA ILE A 18 -10.45 -21.68 6.78
C ILE A 18 -9.11 -20.94 6.79
N LEU A 19 -8.08 -21.46 7.47
CA LEU A 19 -6.75 -20.85 7.55
C LEU A 19 -6.03 -20.79 6.20
N SER A 20 -6.32 -21.70 5.27
CA SER A 20 -5.74 -21.69 3.93
C SER A 20 -6.33 -20.62 3.01
N VAL A 21 -7.62 -20.29 3.17
CA VAL A 21 -8.35 -19.34 2.33
C VAL A 21 -8.37 -17.93 2.93
N ALA A 22 -8.38 -17.84 4.26
CA ALA A 22 -8.46 -16.57 4.98
C ALA A 22 -7.17 -15.75 4.86
N ASP A 23 -7.31 -14.44 5.06
CA ASP A 23 -6.19 -13.50 5.17
C ASP A 23 -5.60 -13.62 6.59
N LEU A 24 -4.43 -14.25 6.71
CA LEU A 24 -3.79 -14.56 8.00
C LEU A 24 -3.50 -13.30 8.84
N GLU A 25 -3.38 -12.12 8.21
CA GLU A 25 -3.14 -10.85 8.92
C GLU A 25 -4.39 -10.26 9.57
N LYS A 26 -5.60 -10.73 9.22
CA LYS A 26 -6.88 -10.15 9.71
C LYS A 26 -7.80 -11.16 10.39
N ILE A 27 -7.40 -12.44 10.39
CA ILE A 27 -8.18 -13.52 10.99
C ILE A 27 -7.88 -13.58 12.48
N THR A 28 -8.93 -13.63 13.29
CA THR A 28 -8.82 -13.76 14.76
C THR A 28 -9.34 -15.13 15.18
N VAL A 29 -8.88 -15.63 16.32
CA VAL A 29 -9.30 -16.93 16.85
C VAL A 29 -10.82 -16.95 17.09
N LYS A 30 -11.39 -15.83 17.55
CA LYS A 30 -12.84 -15.63 17.73
C LYS A 30 -13.62 -15.83 16.43
N LYS A 31 -13.14 -15.29 15.30
CA LYS A 31 -13.80 -15.47 13.99
C LYS A 31 -13.81 -16.93 13.55
N ILE A 32 -12.70 -17.64 13.77
CA ILE A 32 -12.59 -19.07 13.41
C ILE A 32 -13.51 -19.91 14.30
N ARG A 33 -13.51 -19.66 15.61
CA ARG A 33 -14.42 -20.32 16.56
C ARG A 33 -15.89 -20.08 16.21
N ASN A 34 -16.27 -18.85 15.89
CA ASN A 34 -17.65 -18.51 15.50
C ASN A 34 -18.03 -19.21 14.18
N ALA A 35 -17.12 -19.26 13.19
CA ALA A 35 -17.35 -19.99 11.95
C ALA A 35 -17.52 -21.50 12.19
N LEU A 36 -16.77 -22.09 13.12
CA LEU A 36 -16.95 -23.50 13.51
C LEU A 36 -18.31 -23.73 14.20
N GLN A 37 -18.73 -22.82 15.08
CA GLN A 37 -20.06 -22.90 15.72
C GLN A 37 -21.19 -22.83 14.70
N GLU A 38 -21.07 -21.96 13.68
CA GLU A 38 -22.06 -21.82 12.61
C GLU A 38 -22.10 -23.06 11.70
N LEU A 39 -20.93 -23.58 11.31
CA LEU A 39 -20.83 -24.73 10.39
C LEU A 39 -21.31 -26.04 11.02
N PHE A 40 -21.04 -26.25 12.31
CA PHE A 40 -21.39 -27.49 13.00
C PHE A 40 -22.68 -27.37 13.83
N GLY A 41 -23.20 -26.17 14.06
CA GLY A 41 -24.37 -25.94 14.91
C GLY A 41 -24.16 -26.34 16.37
N VAL A 42 -22.91 -26.39 16.84
CA VAL A 42 -22.54 -26.83 18.20
C VAL A 42 -22.04 -25.66 19.03
N ASN A 43 -22.38 -25.65 20.32
CA ASN A 43 -21.85 -24.69 21.28
C ASN A 43 -20.42 -25.05 21.72
N LEU A 44 -19.41 -24.47 21.07
CA LEU A 44 -17.99 -24.66 21.41
C LEU A 44 -17.52 -23.82 22.62
N ASN A 45 -18.41 -23.06 23.26
CA ASN A 45 -18.09 -22.17 24.37
C ASN A 45 -17.48 -22.89 25.60
N PRO A 46 -17.99 -24.08 26.02
CA PRO A 46 -17.42 -24.85 27.13
C PRO A 46 -15.97 -25.33 26.89
N HIS A 47 -15.57 -25.48 25.63
CA HIS A 47 -14.25 -25.97 25.23
C HIS A 47 -13.43 -24.92 24.49
N LYS A 48 -13.70 -23.62 24.74
CA LYS A 48 -13.08 -22.51 24.01
C LYS A 48 -11.54 -22.55 24.04
N GLN A 49 -10.93 -22.87 25.18
CA GLN A 49 -9.46 -22.91 25.31
C GLN A 49 -8.84 -24.00 24.44
N ASN A 50 -9.41 -25.20 24.48
CA ASN A 50 -8.92 -26.33 23.68
C ASN A 50 -9.03 -26.04 22.18
N VAL A 51 -10.13 -25.40 21.74
CA VAL A 51 -10.32 -25.01 20.34
C VAL A 51 -9.33 -23.91 19.94
N ASN A 52 -9.11 -22.92 20.82
CA ASN A 52 -8.17 -21.84 20.58
C ASN A 52 -6.73 -22.37 20.41
N GLU A 53 -6.31 -23.30 21.28
CA GLU A 53 -4.99 -23.92 21.21
C GLU A 53 -4.77 -24.65 19.88
N ILE A 54 -5.77 -25.45 19.45
CA ILE A 54 -5.74 -26.13 18.15
C ILE A 54 -5.65 -25.14 16.99
N ILE A 55 -6.43 -24.04 17.04
CA ILE A 55 -6.39 -23.01 16.00
C ILE A 55 -5.00 -22.36 15.92
N MET A 56 -4.39 -22.04 17.07
CA MET A 56 -3.06 -21.45 17.14
C MET A 56 -1.97 -22.40 16.63
N GLU A 57 -1.97 -23.67 17.06
CA GLU A 57 -0.99 -24.66 16.61
C GLU A 57 -1.04 -24.84 15.09
N ARG A 58 -2.23 -24.94 14.51
CA ARG A 58 -2.42 -25.05 13.06
C ARG A 58 -2.00 -23.77 12.32
N TYR A 59 -2.27 -22.61 12.91
CA TYR A 59 -1.86 -21.33 12.35
C TYR A 59 -0.34 -21.18 12.28
N TYR A 60 0.38 -21.43 13.38
CA TYR A 60 1.84 -21.36 13.40
C TYR A 60 2.49 -22.40 12.48
N SER A 61 1.96 -23.63 12.46
CA SER A 61 2.43 -24.68 11.55
C SER A 61 2.29 -24.27 10.08
N LEU A 62 1.18 -23.63 9.69
CA LEU A 62 0.97 -23.12 8.34
C LEU A 62 1.89 -21.95 7.99
N LEU A 63 2.18 -21.05 8.94
CA LEU A 63 3.14 -19.96 8.76
C LEU A 63 4.54 -20.50 8.49
N ASP A 64 5.00 -21.45 9.31
CA ASP A 64 6.30 -22.09 9.16
C ASP A 64 6.40 -22.89 7.86
N GLN A 65 5.34 -23.62 7.50
CA GLN A 65 5.29 -24.36 6.24
C GLN A 65 5.42 -23.41 5.05
N ARG A 66 4.69 -22.29 5.05
CA ARG A 66 4.78 -21.27 3.99
C ARG A 66 6.17 -20.61 3.93
N LYS A 67 6.77 -20.30 5.08
CA LYS A 67 8.11 -19.72 5.18
C LYS A 67 9.18 -20.68 4.64
N ASN A 68 9.09 -21.96 5.02
CA ASN A 68 10.00 -23.00 4.56
C ASN A 68 9.82 -23.27 3.06
N GLU A 69 8.59 -23.30 2.55
CA GLU A 69 8.30 -23.45 1.13
C GLU A 69 8.87 -22.29 0.32
N GLN A 70 8.69 -21.04 0.79
CA GLN A 70 9.29 -19.87 0.15
C GLN A 70 10.83 -19.92 0.14
N ARG A 71 11.44 -20.37 1.24
CA ARG A 71 12.89 -20.55 1.32
C ARG A 71 13.37 -21.61 0.32
N SER A 72 12.71 -22.77 0.28
CA SER A 72 13.03 -23.85 -0.65
C SER A 72 12.88 -23.42 -2.12
N LEU A 73 11.81 -22.70 -2.45
CA LEU A 73 11.58 -22.16 -3.80
C LEU A 73 12.66 -21.13 -4.18
N LYS A 74 13.08 -20.29 -3.23
CA LYS A 74 14.14 -19.30 -3.44
C LYS A 74 15.50 -19.99 -3.68
N GLU A 75 15.81 -21.01 -2.89
CA GLU A 75 17.04 -21.81 -3.05
C GLU A 75 17.04 -22.55 -4.40
N ARG A 76 15.93 -23.22 -4.76
CA ARG A 76 15.78 -23.89 -6.06
C ARG A 76 15.89 -22.92 -7.24
N LYS A 77 15.31 -21.72 -7.12
CA LYS A 77 15.41 -20.68 -8.14
C LYS A 77 16.85 -20.18 -8.30
N ALA A 78 17.56 -19.95 -7.20
CA ALA A 78 18.96 -19.53 -7.22
C ALA A 78 19.87 -20.59 -7.85
N GLU A 79 19.61 -21.87 -7.58
CA GLU A 79 20.34 -22.99 -8.21
C GLU A 79 20.13 -23.02 -9.73
N ILE A 80 18.89 -22.87 -10.19
CA ILE A 80 18.59 -22.83 -11.63
C ILE A 80 19.27 -21.63 -12.30
N GLU A 81 19.23 -20.46 -11.67
CA GLU A 81 19.89 -19.25 -12.17
C GLU A 81 21.42 -19.40 -12.21
N ALA A 82 22.02 -20.04 -11.20
CA ALA A 82 23.44 -20.36 -11.19
C ALA A 82 23.81 -21.32 -12.33
N GLN A 83 23.01 -22.35 -12.57
CA GLN A 83 23.21 -23.30 -13.67
C GLN A 83 23.08 -22.62 -15.04
N ASP A 84 22.09 -21.75 -15.22
CA ASP A 84 21.91 -20.97 -16.45
C ASP A 84 23.09 -20.01 -16.67
N ALA A 85 23.55 -19.33 -15.62
CA ALA A 85 24.72 -18.45 -15.69
C ALA A 85 26.00 -19.22 -16.08
N ILE A 86 26.21 -20.43 -15.54
CA ILE A 86 27.35 -21.29 -15.90
C ILE A 86 27.24 -21.73 -17.37
N MET A 87 26.07 -22.15 -17.82
CA MET A 87 25.84 -22.57 -19.21
C MET A 87 26.04 -21.40 -20.19
N ALA A 88 25.52 -20.22 -19.86
CA ALA A 88 25.70 -18.99 -20.64
C ALA A 88 27.17 -18.58 -20.73
N ALA A 89 27.90 -18.62 -19.62
CA ALA A 89 29.33 -18.35 -19.60
C ALA A 89 30.12 -19.34 -20.48
N ARG A 90 29.75 -20.63 -20.47
CA ARG A 90 30.37 -21.65 -21.32
C ARG A 90 30.10 -21.41 -22.81
N LEU A 91 28.87 -21.08 -23.19
CA LEU A 91 28.51 -20.73 -24.57
C LEU A 91 29.23 -19.46 -25.06
N SER A 92 29.47 -18.50 -24.17
CA SER A 92 30.23 -17.28 -24.52
C SER A 92 31.72 -17.52 -24.77
N LYS A 93 32.28 -18.61 -24.21
CA LYS A 93 33.72 -18.93 -24.29
C LYS A 93 34.11 -19.88 -25.42
N THR A 94 33.16 -20.54 -26.08
CA THR A 94 33.50 -21.42 -27.21
C THR A 94 33.91 -20.59 -28.43
N PRO A 95 35.08 -20.84 -29.06
CA PRO A 95 35.53 -20.14 -30.26
C PRO A 95 34.71 -20.51 -31.52
N TYR A 96 33.77 -21.45 -31.40
CA TYR A 96 32.83 -21.85 -32.45
C TYR A 96 31.41 -21.38 -32.10
N ASN A 97 31.26 -20.07 -31.93
CA ASN A 97 30.02 -19.41 -32.33
C ASN A 97 30.43 -18.24 -33.22
N SER A 98 30.86 -18.62 -34.42
CA SER A 98 30.57 -17.81 -35.60
C SER A 98 29.07 -17.49 -35.55
N PRO A 99 28.65 -16.21 -35.66
CA PRO A 99 27.25 -15.95 -35.88
C PRO A 99 26.88 -16.72 -37.15
N LEU A 100 25.90 -17.63 -37.05
CA LEU A 100 25.16 -18.08 -38.22
C LEU A 100 24.48 -16.82 -38.79
N THR A 101 25.27 -16.13 -39.59
CA THR A 101 24.84 -15.12 -40.53
C THR A 101 23.92 -15.84 -41.48
N ARG A 102 22.61 -15.76 -41.22
CA ARG A 102 21.67 -15.74 -42.33
C ARG A 102 21.96 -14.43 -43.06
N SER A 103 22.84 -14.55 -44.06
CA SER A 103 23.06 -13.63 -45.18
C SER A 103 22.26 -12.32 -45.08
N SER A 104 22.95 -11.22 -44.78
CA SER A 104 22.91 -10.08 -45.69
C SER A 104 24.12 -9.17 -45.48
N ALA A 105 24.61 -8.68 -46.60
CA ALA A 105 25.82 -7.93 -46.85
C ALA A 105 26.15 -6.80 -45.84
N LYS A 106 27.38 -6.88 -45.30
CA LYS A 106 28.49 -5.94 -45.52
C LYS A 106 28.19 -4.43 -45.32
N ASN A 107 28.58 -3.88 -44.17
CA ASN A 107 29.74 -2.97 -44.09
C ASN A 107 30.20 -2.75 -42.64
N LYS A 108 31.50 -2.96 -42.44
CA LYS A 108 32.29 -2.80 -41.21
C LYS A 108 33.39 -1.79 -41.54
N THR A 109 33.62 -0.80 -40.66
CA THR A 109 34.93 -0.20 -40.26
C THR A 109 34.70 1.18 -39.62
N THR A 110 35.43 1.70 -38.62
CA THR A 110 36.37 1.20 -37.61
C THR A 110 36.73 2.37 -36.66
N THR A 111 36.96 2.05 -35.38
CA THR A 111 38.00 2.61 -34.48
C THR A 111 37.96 4.07 -33.96
N SER A 112 38.24 4.16 -32.65
CA SER A 112 38.97 5.22 -31.91
C SER A 112 38.20 5.95 -30.80
N LYS A 113 38.76 5.87 -29.59
CA LYS A 113 38.43 6.61 -28.35
C LYS A 113 38.05 8.08 -28.59
N VAL A 114 36.87 8.52 -28.14
CA VAL A 114 36.59 9.88 -27.62
C VAL A 114 35.38 9.82 -26.65
N LYS A 115 35.47 10.50 -25.50
CA LYS A 115 34.35 10.79 -24.59
C LYS A 115 33.24 11.59 -25.30
N LYS A 116 31.94 11.20 -25.21
CA LYS A 116 30.69 12.02 -25.29
C LYS A 116 29.43 11.14 -25.56
N PRO A 117 28.20 11.69 -25.42
CA PRO A 117 27.21 11.44 -24.37
C PRO A 117 26.25 10.26 -24.65
N LYS A 118 25.41 9.89 -23.66
CA LYS A 118 24.30 8.94 -23.80
C LYS A 118 23.34 9.41 -24.91
N LYS A 119 23.41 8.77 -26.08
CA LYS A 119 22.45 8.95 -27.17
C LYS A 119 21.21 8.11 -26.84
N VAL A 120 20.16 8.84 -26.47
CA VAL A 120 18.77 8.42 -26.43
C VAL A 120 18.46 7.51 -27.63
N SER A 121 17.92 6.33 -27.33
CA SER A 121 17.33 5.47 -28.35
C SER A 121 16.03 6.12 -28.81
N ASP A 122 16.07 6.83 -29.94
CA ASP A 122 14.88 7.27 -30.68
C ASP A 122 14.17 6.04 -31.27
N LYS A 123 13.49 5.29 -30.41
CA LYS A 123 12.26 4.62 -30.80
C LYS A 123 11.16 5.62 -30.47
N PRO A 124 10.32 6.05 -31.44
CA PRO A 124 9.18 6.88 -31.10
C PRO A 124 8.41 6.14 -29.99
N PRO A 125 8.14 6.78 -28.85
CA PRO A 125 7.30 6.17 -27.83
C PRO A 125 6.03 5.75 -28.54
N ARG A 126 5.57 4.51 -28.31
CA ARG A 126 4.30 4.02 -28.86
C ARG A 126 3.25 5.09 -28.58
N THR A 127 2.88 5.87 -29.60
CA THR A 127 2.21 7.17 -29.44
C THR A 127 0.74 7.01 -29.02
N ASN A 128 0.31 5.76 -28.85
CA ASN A 128 -1.08 5.38 -28.65
C ASN A 128 -1.26 4.61 -27.35
N ASN A 129 -0.51 4.94 -26.29
CA ASN A 129 -0.88 4.52 -24.94
C ASN A 129 -1.75 5.62 -24.32
N PRO A 130 -3.07 5.42 -24.12
CA PRO A 130 -3.96 6.44 -23.56
C PRO A 130 -3.47 7.02 -22.23
N PHE A 131 -2.72 6.24 -21.45
CA PHE A 131 -2.13 6.66 -20.18
C PHE A 131 -1.03 7.73 -20.30
N ASN A 132 -0.39 7.85 -21.47
CA ASN A 132 0.66 8.84 -21.72
C ASN A 132 0.15 10.09 -22.45
N LYS A 133 -1.19 10.24 -22.60
CA LYS A 133 -1.78 11.45 -23.19
C LYS A 133 -1.30 12.69 -22.44
N VAL A 134 -0.91 13.72 -23.18
CA VAL A 134 -0.52 15.01 -22.62
C VAL A 134 -1.80 15.69 -22.11
N MET A 135 -1.78 16.05 -20.84
CA MET A 135 -2.91 16.68 -20.15
C MET A 135 -2.46 18.03 -19.61
N GLY A 136 -3.44 18.91 -19.39
CA GLY A 136 -3.22 20.26 -18.92
C GLY A 136 -3.29 20.28 -17.41
N LEU A 137 -2.47 21.14 -16.82
CA LEU A 137 -2.33 21.25 -15.38
C LEU A 137 -2.92 22.57 -14.92
N SER A 138 -3.67 22.54 -13.81
CA SER A 138 -4.13 23.77 -13.15
C SER A 138 -2.94 24.63 -12.69
N SER A 139 -3.14 25.95 -12.54
CA SER A 139 -2.09 26.88 -12.12
C SER A 139 -1.38 26.43 -10.83
N GLU A 140 -2.12 25.96 -9.83
CA GLU A 140 -1.59 25.49 -8.55
C GLU A 140 -0.65 24.27 -8.70
N LEU A 141 -0.99 23.37 -9.63
CA LEU A 141 -0.19 22.19 -9.93
C LEU A 141 1.03 22.52 -10.80
N ALA A 142 0.88 23.50 -11.70
CA ALA A 142 1.97 24.00 -12.54
C ALA A 142 3.09 24.65 -11.72
N ASP A 143 2.78 25.29 -10.59
CA ASP A 143 3.78 25.90 -9.69
C ASP A 143 4.72 24.88 -9.02
N VAL A 144 4.22 23.66 -8.77
CA VAL A 144 4.99 22.57 -8.16
C VAL A 144 5.75 21.78 -9.22
N VAL A 145 5.10 21.48 -10.35
CA VAL A 145 5.65 20.67 -11.44
C VAL A 145 6.54 21.51 -12.38
N GLN A 146 6.45 22.83 -12.32
CA GLN A 146 7.12 23.80 -13.20
C GLN A 146 6.85 23.53 -14.69
N ALA A 147 5.65 23.07 -15.00
CA ALA A 147 5.20 22.82 -16.37
C ALA A 147 3.69 23.04 -16.48
N THR A 148 3.25 23.45 -17.66
CA THR A 148 1.83 23.71 -17.96
C THR A 148 1.11 22.47 -18.49
N GLN A 149 1.86 21.53 -19.08
CA GLN A 149 1.32 20.34 -19.74
C GLN A 149 2.24 19.14 -19.49
N LYS A 150 1.68 18.05 -18.96
CA LYS A 150 2.36 16.74 -18.80
C LYS A 150 1.34 15.61 -18.78
N SER A 151 1.79 14.39 -19.03
CA SER A 151 0.94 13.21 -18.81
C SER A 151 0.72 12.98 -17.32
N ARG A 152 -0.44 12.42 -16.96
CA ARG A 152 -0.78 12.06 -15.57
C ARG A 152 0.32 11.25 -14.85
N PRO A 153 0.89 10.16 -15.40
CA PRO A 153 1.94 9.43 -14.72
C PRO A 153 3.22 10.25 -14.50
N GLN A 154 3.55 11.17 -15.42
CA GLN A 154 4.71 12.07 -15.25
C GLN A 154 4.48 13.08 -14.11
N VAL A 155 3.28 13.63 -13.99
CA VAL A 155 2.91 14.53 -12.89
C VAL A 155 3.10 13.83 -11.54
N VAL A 156 2.53 12.62 -11.40
CA VAL A 156 2.63 11.84 -10.16
C VAL A 156 4.09 11.55 -9.82
N LYS A 157 4.91 11.20 -10.81
CA LYS A 157 6.35 10.95 -10.62
C LYS A 157 7.09 12.20 -10.09
N ILE A 158 6.91 13.34 -10.73
CA ILE A 158 7.57 14.60 -10.33
C ILE A 158 7.13 15.02 -8.92
N LEU A 159 5.86 14.82 -8.60
CA LEU A 159 5.33 15.13 -7.29
C LEU A 159 5.93 14.25 -6.19
N TRP A 160 6.12 12.95 -6.46
CA TRP A 160 6.82 12.06 -5.53
C TRP A 160 8.30 12.40 -5.38
N GLU A 161 8.98 12.79 -6.46
CA GLU A 161 10.37 13.27 -6.40
C GLU A 161 10.46 14.53 -5.53
N TYR A 162 9.50 15.45 -5.65
CA TYR A 162 9.41 16.65 -4.82
C TYR A 162 9.17 16.32 -3.34
N ILE A 163 8.23 15.41 -3.04
CA ILE A 163 7.91 14.98 -1.67
C ILE A 163 9.12 14.33 -1.00
N LYS A 164 9.80 13.43 -1.72
CA LYS A 164 11.00 12.73 -1.22
C LYS A 164 12.20 13.66 -1.09
N GLY A 165 12.39 14.59 -2.02
CA GLY A 165 13.50 15.54 -1.99
C GLY A 165 13.43 16.55 -0.84
N ARG A 166 12.29 16.68 -0.17
CA ARG A 166 12.06 17.62 0.95
C ARG A 166 11.66 16.92 2.24
N ASP A 167 11.75 15.59 2.25
CA ASP A 167 11.39 14.75 3.39
C ASP A 167 10.00 15.05 3.96
N LEU A 168 9.03 15.27 3.07
CA LEU A 168 7.64 15.63 3.42
C LEU A 168 6.80 14.41 3.82
N GLN A 169 7.42 13.26 4.09
CA GLN A 169 6.73 12.06 4.58
C GLN A 169 6.73 12.04 6.10
N ASN A 170 5.65 11.57 6.71
CA ASN A 170 5.63 11.41 8.15
C ASN A 170 6.62 10.29 8.55
N PRO A 171 7.55 10.55 9.50
CA PRO A 171 8.53 9.54 9.95
C PRO A 171 7.87 8.32 10.60
N SER A 172 6.70 8.49 11.23
CA SER A 172 5.95 7.40 11.86
C SER A 172 5.14 6.58 10.86
N ASP A 173 4.58 7.23 9.83
CA ASP A 173 3.84 6.55 8.76
C ASP A 173 4.17 7.15 7.38
N LYS A 174 5.01 6.44 6.62
CA LYS A 174 5.46 6.83 5.28
C LYS A 174 4.33 6.88 4.24
N ARG A 175 3.12 6.42 4.58
CA ARG A 175 1.93 6.52 3.72
C ARG A 175 1.27 7.90 3.77
N ILE A 176 1.58 8.68 4.82
CA ILE A 176 1.04 10.03 5.04
C ILE A 176 2.06 11.07 4.60
N ILE A 177 1.60 12.00 3.77
CA ILE A 177 2.37 13.14 3.28
C ILE A 177 1.97 14.37 4.09
N ILE A 178 2.96 15.01 4.71
CA ILE A 178 2.82 16.31 5.36
C ILE A 178 2.96 17.37 4.26
N CYS A 179 1.92 18.14 4.03
CA CYS A 179 1.90 19.09 2.93
C CYS A 179 2.67 20.36 3.29
N ASP A 180 3.61 20.76 2.43
CA ASP A 180 4.24 22.09 2.51
C ASP A 180 3.28 23.19 2.07
N GLU A 181 3.70 24.45 2.11
CA GLU A 181 2.83 25.58 1.73
C GLU A 181 2.28 25.46 0.29
N LYS A 182 3.06 24.92 -0.66
CA LYS A 182 2.63 24.77 -2.06
C LYS A 182 1.65 23.61 -2.23
N LEU A 183 1.93 22.48 -1.61
CA LEU A 183 1.05 21.32 -1.58
C LEU A 183 -0.22 21.60 -0.80
N GLN A 184 -0.17 22.43 0.25
CA GLN A 184 -1.36 22.86 0.98
C GLN A 184 -2.27 23.74 0.11
N ARG A 185 -1.71 24.61 -0.75
CA ARG A 185 -2.53 25.38 -1.71
C ARG A 185 -3.26 24.46 -2.68
N LEU A 186 -2.57 23.43 -3.18
CA LEU A 186 -3.13 22.45 -4.12
C LEU A 186 -4.15 21.50 -3.48
N PHE A 187 -3.80 20.89 -2.35
CA PHE A 187 -4.63 19.87 -1.70
C PHE A 187 -5.67 20.44 -0.73
N LYS A 188 -5.47 21.68 -0.27
CA LYS A 188 -6.29 22.36 0.74
C LYS A 188 -6.37 21.59 2.06
N LYS A 189 -5.35 20.78 2.33
CA LYS A 189 -5.22 19.91 3.51
C LYS A 189 -3.78 19.95 4.02
N LYS A 190 -3.62 19.84 5.34
CA LYS A 190 -2.31 19.81 6.00
C LYS A 190 -1.62 18.45 5.86
N THR A 191 -2.40 17.37 5.85
CA THR A 191 -1.94 16.00 5.68
C THR A 191 -2.78 15.29 4.62
N VAL A 192 -2.14 14.49 3.79
CA VAL A 192 -2.79 13.78 2.68
C VAL A 192 -2.18 12.38 2.56
N GLY A 193 -3.00 11.36 2.41
CA GLY A 193 -2.53 10.00 2.12
C GLY A 193 -2.13 9.81 0.65
N ALA A 194 -1.26 8.85 0.36
CA ALA A 194 -0.79 8.54 -1.00
C ALA A 194 -1.93 8.36 -2.04
N PHE A 195 -3.03 7.69 -1.66
CA PHE A 195 -4.19 7.48 -2.54
C PHE A 195 -5.06 8.73 -2.70
N GLU A 196 -5.19 9.50 -1.63
CA GLU A 196 -5.96 10.73 -1.62
C GLU A 196 -5.32 11.80 -2.52
N MET A 197 -3.99 11.88 -2.53
CA MET A 197 -3.24 12.71 -3.46
C MET A 197 -3.65 12.44 -4.91
N ASN A 198 -3.71 11.17 -5.33
CA ASN A 198 -4.11 10.79 -6.68
C ASN A 198 -5.57 11.17 -6.99
N LYS A 199 -6.46 11.11 -5.98
CA LYS A 199 -7.85 11.55 -6.12
C LYS A 199 -7.95 13.06 -6.34
N ILE A 200 -7.17 13.85 -5.61
CA ILE A 200 -7.16 15.31 -5.76
C ILE A 200 -6.56 15.69 -7.11
N LEU A 201 -5.45 15.07 -7.53
CA LEU A 201 -4.82 15.32 -8.83
C LEU A 201 -5.77 15.15 -10.02
N SER A 202 -6.74 14.23 -9.94
CA SER A 202 -7.77 14.10 -10.98
C SER A 202 -8.59 15.36 -11.23
N LYS A 203 -8.75 16.23 -10.23
CA LYS A 203 -9.47 17.50 -10.36
C LYS A 203 -8.61 18.60 -11.00
N HIS A 204 -7.29 18.46 -10.92
CA HIS A 204 -6.31 19.46 -11.38
C HIS A 204 -5.67 19.12 -12.73
N ILE A 205 -6.00 17.94 -13.29
CA ILE A 205 -5.51 17.45 -14.58
C ILE A 205 -6.70 17.38 -15.54
N PHE A 206 -6.65 18.19 -16.60
CA PHE A 206 -7.72 18.26 -17.61
C PHE A 206 -7.21 17.76 -18.98
N PRO A 207 -8.07 17.09 -19.78
CA PRO A 207 -7.70 16.73 -21.14
C PRO A 207 -7.50 17.99 -21.98
N LEU A 208 -6.35 18.11 -22.65
CA LEU A 208 -6.24 19.04 -23.77
C LEU A 208 -7.03 18.40 -24.92
N GLU A 209 -8.12 19.06 -25.33
CA GLU A 209 -8.73 18.76 -26.62
C GLU A 209 -7.82 19.30 -27.72
N ASP A 210 -7.53 18.44 -28.68
CA ASP A 210 -6.82 18.80 -29.90
C ASP A 210 -7.73 19.73 -30.74
N GLY A 211 -7.49 21.04 -30.63
CA GLY A 211 -7.94 22.04 -31.61
C GLY A 211 -9.36 22.58 -31.43
N LYS A 212 -9.54 23.50 -30.48
CA LYS A 212 -10.26 24.78 -30.66
C LYS A 212 -9.96 25.70 -29.48
N GLU A 213 -9.33 26.82 -29.78
CA GLU A 213 -9.08 27.91 -28.84
C GLU A 213 -10.41 28.60 -28.53
N ASP A 214 -10.78 28.67 -27.25
CA ASP A 214 -11.60 29.77 -26.74
C ASP A 214 -11.17 30.10 -25.29
N PRO A 215 -10.49 31.23 -25.04
CA PRO A 215 -9.92 31.57 -23.73
C PRO A 215 -10.97 31.90 -22.64
N GLU A 216 -12.26 31.72 -22.92
CA GLU A 216 -13.36 32.16 -22.05
C GLU A 216 -13.92 31.06 -21.12
N ALA A 217 -13.66 29.78 -21.41
CA ALA A 217 -14.15 28.67 -20.56
C ALA A 217 -13.44 28.56 -19.20
N ILE A 218 -12.26 29.17 -19.05
CA ILE A 218 -11.48 29.17 -17.80
C ILE A 218 -12.08 30.14 -16.75
N LYS A 219 -12.89 31.13 -17.15
CA LYS A 219 -13.54 32.07 -16.21
C LYS A 219 -14.84 31.52 -15.59
N LYS A 220 -15.54 30.59 -16.27
CA LYS A 220 -16.90 30.19 -15.88
C LYS A 220 -16.96 29.17 -14.75
N SER A 221 -15.89 28.44 -14.44
CA SER A 221 -15.88 27.47 -13.33
C SER A 221 -15.35 28.02 -12.00
N TYR A 222 -14.88 29.28 -11.96
CA TYR A 222 -14.39 29.94 -10.73
C TYR A 222 -15.35 30.98 -10.13
N SER A 223 -16.51 31.25 -10.75
CA SER A 223 -17.55 32.12 -10.18
C SER A 223 -18.75 31.30 -9.69
N GLY A 224 -18.68 30.76 -8.46
CA GLY A 224 -19.77 29.92 -7.95
C GLY A 224 -19.69 29.45 -6.50
N LYS A 225 -19.13 30.26 -5.58
CA LYS A 225 -19.50 30.38 -4.15
C LYS A 225 -18.44 31.24 -3.44
N SER A 226 -18.63 32.56 -3.47
CA SER A 226 -17.98 33.47 -2.53
C SER A 226 -18.59 33.25 -1.14
N VAL A 227 -17.80 32.70 -0.24
CA VAL A 227 -17.96 32.90 1.21
C VAL A 227 -17.34 34.26 1.53
N LYS A 228 -18.11 35.14 2.17
CA LYS A 228 -17.66 36.47 2.64
C LYS A 228 -16.70 36.32 3.85
N PRO A 229 -15.61 37.10 3.93
CA PRO A 229 -14.69 37.11 5.07
C PRO A 229 -15.12 38.08 6.20
N PRO A 230 -14.52 38.01 7.40
CA PRO A 230 -15.09 38.49 8.66
C PRO A 230 -14.58 39.87 9.13
N SER A 231 -15.39 40.62 9.90
CA SER A 231 -14.88 41.64 10.83
C SER A 231 -15.92 42.12 11.89
N LYS A 232 -15.52 41.92 13.16
CA LYS A 232 -15.68 42.75 14.38
C LYS A 232 -17.04 43.10 15.04
N VAL A 233 -17.21 42.53 16.26
CA VAL A 233 -17.45 43.12 17.61
C VAL A 233 -18.53 44.23 17.77
N LYS A 234 -19.58 43.98 18.59
CA LYS A 234 -19.79 44.44 20.01
C LYS A 234 -21.25 44.29 20.48
N SER A 235 -21.42 43.87 21.76
CA SER A 235 -22.54 44.04 22.75
C SER A 235 -23.99 43.68 22.30
N ASP A 236 -24.93 43.17 23.11
CA ASP A 236 -25.31 43.40 24.51
C ASP A 236 -26.14 42.22 25.08
N GLU A 237 -26.33 42.26 26.39
CA GLU A 237 -27.06 41.39 27.34
C GLU A 237 -28.50 40.91 26.96
N ARG A 238 -28.89 39.75 27.55
CA ARG A 238 -30.14 39.43 28.30
C ARG A 238 -30.30 37.89 28.36
N ILE A 239 -30.08 37.22 29.49
CA ILE A 239 -31.01 36.95 30.62
C ILE A 239 -32.37 36.37 30.17
N ASN A 240 -32.54 35.07 30.47
CA ASN A 240 -33.71 34.33 31.01
C ASN A 240 -33.33 32.85 30.86
N ASP A 241 -32.91 32.10 31.89
CA ASP A 241 -33.64 31.63 33.09
C ASP A 241 -34.90 30.81 32.78
N GLU A 242 -34.99 29.70 33.54
CA GLU A 242 -36.08 28.71 33.69
C GLU A 242 -36.19 27.66 32.58
N ASP A 243 -36.42 26.37 32.83
CA ASP A 243 -36.34 25.43 33.95
C ASP A 243 -36.82 24.12 33.29
N ASP A 244 -36.22 22.98 33.61
CA ASP A 244 -36.96 21.85 34.20
C ASP A 244 -36.08 20.59 34.24
N GLU A 245 -36.06 20.07 35.45
CA GLU A 245 -35.56 18.79 35.90
C GLU A 245 -36.28 17.66 35.17
N ASP A 246 -35.57 16.58 34.85
CA ASP A 246 -36.01 15.28 35.35
C ASP A 246 -34.83 14.32 35.46
N ASP A 247 -34.62 14.01 36.73
CA ASP A 247 -33.90 12.94 37.37
C ASP A 247 -34.32 11.57 36.82
N GLU A 248 -33.35 10.72 36.50
CA GLU A 248 -33.49 9.27 36.66
C GLU A 248 -32.07 8.69 36.75
N GLU A 249 -31.61 8.56 37.99
CA GLU A 249 -30.57 7.62 38.41
C GLU A 249 -30.96 6.19 38.03
N GLU A 250 -30.09 5.45 37.33
CA GLU A 250 -30.06 3.98 37.38
C GLU A 250 -28.60 3.52 37.25
N GLU A 251 -28.04 3.26 38.43
CA GLU A 251 -27.14 2.17 38.86
C GLU A 251 -25.99 1.69 37.97
N ASP A 252 -24.82 1.67 38.65
CA ASP A 252 -23.54 1.09 38.28
C ASP A 252 -23.63 -0.41 37.93
N ASP A 253 -23.05 -0.79 36.79
CA ASP A 253 -22.41 -2.09 36.62
C ASP A 253 -21.02 -1.84 35.99
N ASP A 254 -20.03 -1.70 36.87
CA ASP A 254 -18.61 -1.84 36.56
C ASP A 254 -18.33 -3.28 36.08
N ASP A 255 -18.43 -3.52 34.77
CA ASP A 255 -17.73 -4.64 34.11
C ASP A 255 -16.53 -4.06 33.35
N ASP A 256 -15.42 -3.94 34.10
CA ASP A 256 -14.07 -3.78 33.59
C ASP A 256 -13.64 -5.07 32.88
N ASP A 257 -14.20 -5.30 31.69
CA ASP A 257 -13.74 -6.35 30.76
C ASP A 257 -12.59 -5.71 29.95
N GLU A 258 -11.36 -5.90 30.43
CA GLU A 258 -10.13 -5.59 29.69
C GLU A 258 -10.15 -6.35 28.36
N GLU A 259 -10.66 -5.68 27.31
CA GLU A 259 -10.66 -6.14 25.92
C GLU A 259 -9.22 -6.15 25.39
N GLU A 260 -8.49 -7.22 25.69
CA GLU A 260 -7.35 -7.63 24.88
C GLU A 260 -7.89 -8.15 23.54
N ASP A 261 -8.04 -7.22 22.58
CA ASP A 261 -8.17 -7.52 21.17
C ASP A 261 -6.88 -8.24 20.71
N ASP A 262 -6.83 -9.55 20.92
CA ASP A 262 -5.77 -10.46 20.48
C ASP A 262 -5.77 -10.54 18.95
N ASN A 263 -5.25 -9.50 18.32
CA ASN A 263 -4.84 -9.56 16.94
C ASN A 263 -3.72 -10.60 16.84
N LEU A 264 -3.99 -11.74 16.19
CA LEU A 264 -3.04 -12.85 16.02
C LEU A 264 -1.76 -12.42 15.26
N ALA A 265 -1.81 -11.26 14.60
CA ALA A 265 -0.66 -10.61 13.96
C ALA A 265 0.17 -9.69 14.89
N ASP A 266 -0.24 -9.42 16.13
CA ASP A 266 0.50 -8.57 17.07
C ASP A 266 1.35 -9.36 18.08
N VAL A 267 1.01 -10.62 18.39
CA VAL A 267 1.85 -11.51 19.23
C VAL A 267 3.24 -11.76 18.60
N VAL A 268 3.37 -11.64 17.28
CA VAL A 268 4.62 -11.85 16.52
C VAL A 268 5.66 -10.72 16.67
N LYS A 269 5.42 -9.67 17.47
CA LYS A 269 6.37 -8.55 17.60
C LYS A 269 7.25 -8.57 18.84
N ALA A 270 7.03 -9.50 19.77
CA ALA A 270 7.68 -9.47 21.08
C ALA A 270 8.96 -10.31 21.21
N GLU A 271 9.32 -11.15 20.22
CA GLU A 271 10.38 -12.17 20.41
C GLU A 271 11.68 -11.96 19.59
N ASP A 272 11.94 -10.76 19.05
CA ASP A 272 13.18 -10.45 18.30
C ASP A 272 14.15 -9.53 19.07
N VAL A 273 14.29 -9.71 20.39
CA VAL A 273 15.39 -9.12 21.17
C VAL A 273 15.86 -10.11 22.24
N ASP A 274 16.81 -10.98 21.87
CA ASP A 274 18.05 -11.27 22.64
C ASP A 274 18.70 -12.56 22.12
N SER A 275 19.67 -12.44 21.22
CA SER A 275 20.71 -13.45 21.06
C SER A 275 21.93 -12.82 20.38
N SER A 276 22.63 -12.01 21.16
CA SER A 276 23.97 -11.51 20.85
C SER A 276 24.81 -11.55 22.12
N SER A 277 25.32 -12.73 22.49
CA SER A 277 26.51 -12.82 23.33
C SER A 277 27.14 -14.21 23.24
N GLU A 278 28.47 -14.19 23.21
CA GLU A 278 29.40 -15.27 23.56
C GLU A 278 29.61 -16.44 22.58
N GLU A 279 30.63 -16.31 21.73
CA GLU A 279 31.74 -17.28 21.80
C GLU A 279 33.06 -16.63 21.33
N SER A 280 33.89 -16.23 22.30
CA SER A 280 35.31 -15.95 22.13
C SER A 280 36.05 -16.50 23.34
N GLU A 281 37.16 -17.20 23.08
CA GLU A 281 38.01 -18.00 23.99
C GLU A 281 37.48 -19.44 24.22
N ALA A 282 38.22 -20.52 23.93
CA ALA A 282 39.68 -20.73 23.89
C ALA A 282 40.09 -21.82 22.88
#